data_AF-A0A519Z5P5-F1
#
_entry.id   AF-A0A519Z5P5-F1
#
_cell.length_a   1.000
_cell.length_b   1.000
_cell.length_c   1.000
_cell.angle_alpha   90.00
_cell.angle_beta   90.00
_cell.angle_gamma   90.00
#
_symmetry.space_group_name_H-M   'P 1'
#
loop_
_entity.id
_entity.type
_entity.pdbx_description
1 polymer ?
#
loop_
_entity_poly.entity_id
_entity_poly.type
_entity_poly.pdbx_seq_one_letter_code
_entity_poly.pdbx_strand_id
1 'polypeptide(L)'
;MKLLTLPFLSLALLPLVGHTQPGSGYEISGQITGLANGTRLYLIDGGRRVRIDSATVQQGRFALRGKLVEPVHTLLVRRPGPR
;
A
#
# COMPACT_ATOMS: atom_id res chain seq x y z
N MET A 1 5.74 -15.25 -54.74
CA MET A 1 4.95 -15.59 -53.53
C MET A 1 5.85 -15.46 -52.31
N LYS A 2 5.84 -14.34 -51.59
CA LYS A 2 6.47 -14.13 -50.26
C LYS A 2 6.16 -12.70 -49.82
N LEU A 3 4.96 -12.48 -49.30
CA LEU A 3 4.58 -11.19 -48.70
C LEU A 3 3.48 -11.39 -47.64
N LEU A 4 3.69 -12.34 -46.72
CA LEU A 4 2.67 -12.69 -45.72
C LEU A 4 3.27 -13.07 -44.35
N THR A 5 4.29 -12.35 -43.88
CA THR A 5 4.89 -12.59 -42.56
C THR A 5 5.01 -11.34 -41.68
N LEU A 6 4.64 -10.16 -42.18
CA LEU A 6 4.74 -8.90 -41.42
C LEU A 6 3.66 -8.64 -40.33
N PRO A 7 2.45 -9.23 -40.31
CA PRO A 7 1.45 -8.84 -39.30
C PRO A 7 1.62 -9.56 -37.95
N PHE A 8 2.46 -10.60 -37.87
CA PHE A 8 2.69 -11.33 -36.62
C PHE A 8 3.70 -10.65 -35.69
N LEU A 9 4.62 -9.84 -36.24
CA LEU A 9 5.65 -9.17 -35.45
C LEU A 9 5.08 -7.98 -34.65
N SER A 10 4.03 -7.33 -35.15
CA SER A 10 3.36 -6.22 -34.48
C SER A 10 2.51 -6.65 -33.28
N LEU A 11 2.04 -7.90 -33.24
CA LEU A 11 1.26 -8.44 -32.11
C LEU A 11 2.13 -8.73 -30.87
N ALA A 12 3.44 -8.95 -31.06
CA ALA A 12 4.37 -9.25 -29.98
C ALA A 12 4.79 -8.03 -29.14
N LEU A 13 4.47 -6.80 -29.59
CA LEU A 13 4.80 -5.54 -28.90
C LEU A 13 3.70 -5.05 -27.95
N LEU A 14 2.56 -5.74 -27.88
CA LEU A 14 1.42 -5.33 -27.04
C LEU A 14 1.58 -5.48 -25.51
N PRO A 15 2.48 -6.30 -24.92
CA PRO A 15 2.53 -6.41 -23.46
C PRO A 15 3.33 -5.30 -22.77
N LEU A 16 3.88 -4.31 -23.50
CA LEU A 16 4.67 -3.23 -22.91
C LEU A 16 3.84 -2.12 -22.25
N VAL A 17 2.51 -2.14 -22.37
CA VAL A 17 1.64 -1.31 -21.52
C VAL A 17 1.46 -2.02 -20.18
N GLY A 18 2.58 -2.31 -19.51
CA GLY A 18 2.57 -2.75 -18.13
C GLY A 18 1.89 -1.66 -17.32
N HIS A 19 0.82 -2.01 -16.63
CA HIS A 19 0.18 -1.16 -15.62
C HIS A 19 1.14 -0.96 -14.45
N THR A 20 2.20 -0.17 -14.65
CA THR A 20 2.96 0.40 -13.55
C THR A 20 1.95 1.18 -12.72
N GLN A 21 1.67 0.69 -11.52
CA GLN A 21 0.84 1.42 -10.56
C GLN A 21 1.36 2.86 -10.54
N PRO A 22 0.52 3.88 -10.76
CA PRO A 22 0.96 5.26 -10.78
C PRO A 22 1.76 5.49 -9.51
N GLY A 23 3.06 5.71 -9.68
CA GLY A 23 3.96 5.71 -8.54
C GLY A 23 3.53 6.79 -7.56
N SER A 24 3.28 6.44 -6.30
CA SER A 24 3.61 7.26 -5.13
C SER A 24 3.05 6.67 -3.83
N GLY A 25 3.39 5.41 -3.55
CA GLY A 25 3.22 4.88 -2.19
C GLY A 25 1.78 4.78 -1.71
N TYR A 26 1.58 4.87 -0.40
CA TYR A 26 0.28 4.79 0.24
C TYR A 26 0.06 5.99 1.16
N GLU A 27 -1.20 6.38 1.31
CA GLU A 27 -1.70 7.21 2.40
C GLU A 27 -2.88 6.49 3.04
N ILE A 28 -2.82 6.31 4.36
CA ILE A 28 -3.94 5.81 5.17
C ILE A 28 -4.21 6.86 6.22
N SER A 29 -5.30 7.60 6.06
CA SER A 29 -5.75 8.60 7.03
C SER A 29 -7.18 8.32 7.45
N GLY A 30 -7.53 8.76 8.66
CA GLY A 30 -8.85 8.50 9.20
C GLY A 30 -9.09 9.19 10.53
N GLN A 31 -10.34 9.06 11.00
CA GLN A 31 -10.80 9.55 12.28
C GLN A 31 -11.37 8.38 13.09
N ILE A 32 -10.91 8.22 14.33
CA ILE A 32 -11.36 7.19 15.26
C ILE A 32 -11.79 7.88 16.55
N THR A 33 -13.06 7.72 16.92
CA THR A 33 -13.59 8.19 18.20
C THR A 33 -13.17 7.25 19.34
N GLY A 34 -13.05 7.79 20.55
CA GLY A 34 -12.71 6.99 21.75
C GLY A 34 -11.23 6.63 21.91
N LEU A 35 -10.34 7.05 21.00
CA LEU A 35 -8.90 6.97 21.21
C LEU A 35 -8.37 8.25 21.84
N ALA A 36 -7.57 8.11 22.90
CA ALA A 36 -6.89 9.23 23.52
C ALA A 36 -5.82 9.81 22.58
N ASN A 37 -5.59 11.12 22.68
CA ASN A 37 -4.43 11.75 22.04
C ASN A 37 -3.14 11.07 22.50
N GLY A 38 -2.19 10.89 21.58
CA GLY A 38 -0.97 10.16 21.86
C GLY A 38 -1.08 8.64 21.67
N THR A 39 -2.28 8.10 21.41
CA THR A 39 -2.44 6.67 21.08
C THR A 39 -1.64 6.36 19.81
N ARG A 40 -0.79 5.32 19.87
CA ARG A 40 -0.01 4.88 18.72
C ARG A 40 -0.72 3.76 17.96
N LEU A 41 -0.97 4.01 16.68
CA LEU A 41 -1.47 3.04 15.71
C LEU A 41 -0.31 2.47 14.91
N TYR A 42 -0.45 1.23 14.47
CA TYR A 42 0.57 0.50 13.72
C TYR A 42 -0.05 -0.12 12.48
N LEU A 43 0.60 0.09 11.35
CA LEU A 43 0.32 -0.65 10.13
C LEU A 43 1.20 -1.89 10.11
N ILE A 44 0.60 -3.06 9.94
CA ILE A 44 1.29 -4.35 9.99
C ILE A 44 1.05 -5.10 8.67
N ASP A 45 2.08 -5.75 8.15
CA ASP A 45 1.98 -6.80 7.14
C ASP A 45 1.30 -8.01 7.79
N GLY A 46 0.04 -8.28 7.43
CA GLY A 46 -0.74 -9.36 8.02
C GLY A 46 -0.22 -10.76 7.67
N GLY A 47 0.48 -10.91 6.54
CA GLY A 47 1.08 -12.18 6.13
C GLY A 47 2.35 -12.50 6.92
N ARG A 48 3.18 -11.48 7.16
CA ARG A 48 4.49 -11.65 7.84
C ARG A 48 4.48 -11.27 9.32
N ARG A 49 3.42 -10.63 9.80
CA ARG A 49 3.29 -10.04 11.15
C ARG A 49 4.40 -9.03 11.48
N VAL A 50 4.89 -8.32 10.48
CA VAL A 50 5.94 -7.30 10.63
C VAL A 50 5.34 -5.90 10.58
N ARG A 51 5.83 -4.98 11.42
CA ARG A 51 5.42 -3.58 11.38
C ARG A 51 5.91 -2.91 10.09
N ILE A 52 4.98 -2.30 9.36
CA ILE A 52 5.26 -1.46 8.19
C ILE A 52 5.50 -0.02 8.64
N ASP A 53 4.59 0.56 9.44
CA ASP A 53 4.65 1.98 9.86
C ASP A 53 3.87 2.21 11.17
N SER A 54 3.91 3.43 11.71
CA SER A 54 3.10 3.85 12.86
C SER A 54 2.71 5.32 12.79
N ALA A 55 1.51 5.64 13.29
CA ALA A 55 1.03 7.01 13.43
C ALA A 55 0.55 7.28 14.86
N THR A 56 0.62 8.54 15.28
CA THR A 56 0.09 8.99 16.57
C THR A 56 -1.24 9.68 16.36
N VAL A 57 -2.24 9.28 17.14
CA VAL A 57 -3.56 9.91 17.10
C VAL A 57 -3.50 11.31 17.72
N GLN A 58 -4.02 12.29 16.99
CA GLN A 58 -4.20 13.66 17.44
C GLN A 58 -5.62 14.12 17.12
N GLN A 59 -6.37 14.53 18.16
CA GLN A 59 -7.77 14.93 18.06
C GLN A 59 -8.63 13.87 17.35
N GLY A 60 -8.39 12.59 17.67
CA GLY A 60 -9.05 11.45 17.04
C GLY A 60 -8.63 11.18 15.59
N ARG A 61 -7.70 11.94 15.01
CA ARG A 61 -7.23 11.77 13.63
C ARG A 61 -5.85 11.13 13.58
N PHE A 62 -5.58 10.42 12.49
CA PHE A 62 -4.26 9.85 12.19
C PHE A 62 -3.99 9.88 10.68
N ALA A 63 -2.71 9.82 10.31
CA ALA A 63 -2.26 9.64 8.94
C ALA A 63 -0.96 8.82 8.91
N LEU A 64 -0.92 7.81 8.06
CA LEU A 64 0.25 7.00 7.72
C LEU A 64 0.57 7.25 6.24
N ARG A 65 1.84 7.48 5.92
CA ARG A 65 2.28 7.74 4.53
C ARG A 65 3.59 7.03 4.29
N GLY A 66 3.68 6.24 3.23
CA GLY A 66 4.89 5.48 2.95
C GLY A 66 4.91 4.91 1.54
N LYS A 67 5.85 4.02 1.27
CA LYS A 67 5.95 3.29 0.00
C LYS A 67 6.11 1.80 0.30
N LEU A 68 5.54 0.97 -0.55
CA LEU A 68 5.72 -0.48 -0.53
C LEU A 68 6.35 -0.89 -1.86
N VAL A 69 7.28 -1.84 -1.81
CA VAL A 69 7.91 -2.42 -3.01
C VAL A 69 6.90 -3.30 -3.75
N GLU A 70 6.07 -4.02 -3.00
CA GLU A 70 5.02 -4.90 -3.50
C GLU A 70 3.74 -4.73 -2.67
N PRO A 71 2.55 -4.93 -3.23
CA PRO A 71 1.30 -4.94 -2.46
C PRO A 71 1.32 -6.04 -1.40
N VAL A 72 0.84 -5.74 -0.20
CA VAL A 72 0.73 -6.71 0.90
C VAL A 72 -0.64 -6.60 1.57
N HIS A 73 -1.11 -7.69 2.15
CA HIS A 73 -2.28 -7.67 3.04
C HIS A 73 -1.92 -6.95 4.33
N THR A 74 -2.66 -5.89 4.69
CA THR A 74 -2.33 -5.04 5.84
C THR A 74 -3.40 -5.04 6.92
N LEU A 75 -2.96 -4.86 8.17
CA LEU A 75 -3.82 -4.68 9.34
C LEU A 75 -3.43 -3.38 10.06
N LEU A 76 -4.44 -2.57 10.42
CA LEU A 76 -4.27 -1.42 11.27
C LEU A 76 -4.64 -1.81 12.71
N VAL A 77 -3.67 -1.72 13.63
CA VAL A 77 -3.88 -2.15 15.01
C VAL A 77 -3.40 -1.10 16.01
N ARG A 78 -4.06 -1.05 17.17
CA ARG A 78 -3.56 -0.38 18.37
C ARG A 78 -2.73 -1.38 19.18
N ARG A 79 -1.44 -1.11 19.42
CA ARG A 79 -0.68 -1.91 20.40
C ARG A 79 -1.16 -1.52 21.80
N PRO A 80 -1.54 -2.48 22.66
CA PRO A 80 -1.76 -2.18 24.08
C PRO A 80 -0.45 -1.66 24.68
N GLY A 81 -0.50 -0.60 25.50
CA GLY A 81 0.62 -0.25 26.36
C GLY A 81 0.88 -1.36 27.40
N PRO A 82 2.03 -1.35 28.09
CA PRO A 82 2.20 -2.17 29.28
C PRO A 82 1.04 -1.85 30.24
N ARG A 83 0.31 -2.88 30.67
CA ARG A 83 -0.68 -2.74 31.74
C ARG A 83 0.03 -2.55 33.08
#